data_AF-A0A1E5KSQ8-F1
#
_entry.id   AF-A0A1E5KSQ8-F1
#
_cell.length_a   1.000
_cell.length_b   1.000
_cell.length_c   1.000
_cell.angle_alpha   90.00
_cell.angle_beta   90.00
_cell.angle_gamma   90.00
#
_symmetry.space_group_name_H-M   'P 1'
#
loop_
_entity.id
_entity.type
_entity.pdbx_description
1 polymer ?
#
loop_
_entity_poly.entity_id
_entity_poly.type
_entity_poly.pdbx_seq_one_letter_code
_entity_poly.pdbx_strand_id
1 'polypeptide(L)'
;MSIIKKNHWCSKIRKNPQILYYSFFFLLSIGSIYFALIKNQTLFYGDDLGFHLARIEGLAESITKGDYFPRINYFITGGMGYATGIFYPDTFLYPAALIRLLGFSLVNSYILFVVLVNFMTFIIAYHSFYCIRKSASKSFLFAFLYGLSSYRLSDVLYRAAVGEYLALMFLPLAFVGLFFIIFGDCKKWYILAVGMSCLFLAHLLTSVIFIFFIVCLMVLNFSKLIKEKERLVALLLAAGLTILFVANALFPMIEQLVFQRLRVQDTPVFYLQKMAQPLIEYVEIALQNVRFNNIGIFVLGLGFILCIRSKRLSRLNKQLLLIGLIFLFLSTSYFPHWRFHETVFNAIQFPWRYFIIVTFCLLWVFADSWDNVLFKNKRWSQVVVVSLIIGVLFSTLDVQQKLASFTMRQTTHDTFETFDGKGELGFGSEFLPSGMTAWMKPTDLFSNPPENIQSKNLERKQNVFSFDYEVPSATKVIFPILFYKGYQAKVEGEGTVSTVHDAGIFDGGKMHGFSEVTITGRGHLTFWYEGTVIQKCSFLLSMISWLLFSLYLLFKIRVEKNKS
;
A
#
# COMPACT_ATOMS: atom_id res chain seq x y z
N MET A 1 2.55 59.74 -21.71
CA MET A 1 2.16 59.28 -20.37
C MET A 1 1.32 58.01 -20.51
N SER A 2 1.94 56.84 -20.63
CA SER A 2 1.27 55.55 -20.39
C SER A 2 2.31 54.54 -19.91
N ILE A 3 2.40 54.43 -18.58
CA ILE A 3 3.20 53.41 -17.94
C ILE A 3 2.46 52.09 -18.12
N ILE A 4 3.03 51.23 -18.95
CA ILE A 4 2.66 49.82 -19.09
C ILE A 4 2.74 49.20 -17.68
N LYS A 5 1.59 48.81 -17.12
CA LYS A 5 1.49 47.96 -15.94
C LYS A 5 2.22 46.65 -16.22
N LYS A 6 3.51 46.57 -15.84
CA LYS A 6 4.27 45.31 -15.81
C LYS A 6 3.52 44.33 -14.90
N ASN A 7 3.03 43.24 -15.51
CA ASN A 7 2.30 42.15 -14.86
C ASN A 7 2.99 41.67 -13.57
N HIS A 8 2.43 42.07 -12.44
CA HIS A 8 2.93 41.80 -11.09
C HIS A 8 3.06 40.29 -10.80
N TRP A 9 2.24 39.46 -11.46
CA TRP A 9 2.21 38.00 -11.36
C TRP A 9 3.48 37.31 -11.89
N CYS A 10 3.99 37.71 -13.07
CA CYS A 10 5.22 37.13 -13.62
C CYS A 10 6.45 37.42 -12.75
N SER A 11 6.45 38.56 -12.04
CA SER A 11 7.52 38.91 -11.10
C SER A 11 7.50 38.07 -9.81
N LYS A 12 6.31 37.63 -9.36
CA LYS A 12 6.13 36.75 -8.18
C LYS A 12 6.53 35.30 -8.48
N ILE A 13 6.20 34.79 -9.66
CA ILE A 13 6.60 33.45 -10.12
C ILE A 13 8.13 33.35 -10.24
N ARG A 14 8.79 34.41 -10.72
CA ARG A 14 10.26 34.49 -10.80
C ARG A 14 10.95 34.50 -9.43
N LYS A 15 10.24 34.85 -8.36
CA LYS A 15 10.74 34.86 -6.97
C LYS A 15 10.57 33.50 -6.25
N ASN A 16 9.77 32.56 -6.77
CA ASN A 16 9.60 31.24 -6.15
C ASN A 16 9.53 30.10 -7.20
N PRO A 17 10.69 29.58 -7.65
CA PRO A 17 10.75 28.52 -8.66
C PRO A 17 10.10 27.19 -8.22
N GLN A 18 9.83 27.00 -6.93
CA GLN A 18 9.19 25.79 -6.42
C GLN A 18 7.72 25.69 -6.84
N ILE A 19 7.02 26.82 -6.96
CA ILE A 19 5.61 26.85 -7.40
C ILE A 19 5.49 26.27 -8.81
N LEU A 20 6.41 26.61 -9.71
CA LEU A 20 6.43 26.07 -11.06
C LEU A 20 6.59 24.55 -11.08
N TYR A 21 7.48 24.00 -10.24
CA TYR A 21 7.64 22.56 -10.12
C TYR A 21 6.38 21.88 -9.59
N TYR A 22 5.75 22.46 -8.56
CA TYR A 22 4.53 21.87 -8.00
C TYR A 22 3.36 21.94 -8.99
N SER A 23 3.17 23.05 -9.69
CA SER A 23 2.15 23.15 -10.75
C SER A 23 2.41 22.14 -11.85
N PHE A 24 3.67 21.95 -12.27
CA PHE A 24 4.02 20.95 -13.27
C PHE A 24 3.75 19.53 -12.77
N PHE A 25 4.12 19.19 -11.54
CA PHE A 25 3.83 17.89 -10.94
C PHE A 25 2.32 17.62 -10.83
N PHE A 26 1.52 18.64 -10.51
CA PHE A 26 0.07 18.51 -10.50
C PHE A 26 -0.48 18.19 -11.90
N LEU A 27 -0.02 18.91 -12.93
CA LEU A 27 -0.39 18.64 -14.33
C LEU A 27 0.02 17.23 -14.77
N LEU A 28 1.22 16.76 -14.41
CA LEU A 28 1.65 15.39 -14.69
C LEU A 28 0.80 14.34 -13.95
N SER A 29 0.33 14.66 -12.75
CA SER A 29 -0.48 13.74 -11.94
C SER A 29 -1.83 13.46 -12.62
N ILE A 30 -2.42 14.46 -13.26
CA ILE A 30 -3.63 14.32 -14.09
C ILE A 30 -3.27 13.69 -15.44
N GLY A 31 -2.25 14.21 -16.13
CA GLY A 31 -1.87 13.78 -17.47
C GLY A 31 -1.39 12.33 -17.57
N SER A 32 -0.84 11.77 -16.49
CA SER A 32 -0.37 10.37 -16.43
C SER A 32 -1.50 9.34 -16.34
N ILE A 33 -2.74 9.77 -16.05
CA ILE A 33 -3.89 8.87 -15.91
C ILE A 33 -5.06 9.24 -16.84
N TYR A 34 -4.98 10.38 -17.51
CA TYR A 34 -6.11 11.00 -18.22
C TYR A 34 -6.77 10.05 -19.23
N PHE A 35 -6.00 9.45 -20.13
CA PHE A 35 -6.58 8.60 -21.18
C PHE A 35 -7.04 7.24 -20.66
N ALA A 36 -6.45 6.75 -19.57
CA ALA A 36 -6.75 5.43 -19.02
C ALA A 36 -7.91 5.42 -18.01
N LEU A 37 -8.10 6.50 -17.25
CA LEU A 37 -9.05 6.57 -16.14
C LEU A 37 -10.08 7.71 -16.23
N ILE A 38 -9.83 8.77 -17.02
CA ILE A 38 -10.68 9.98 -17.00
C ILE A 38 -11.45 10.14 -18.32
N LYS A 39 -10.77 9.96 -19.45
CA LYS A 39 -11.33 10.18 -20.77
C LYS A 39 -12.45 9.17 -21.05
N ASN A 40 -13.54 9.63 -21.67
CA ASN A 40 -14.69 8.83 -22.09
C ASN A 40 -15.55 8.20 -20.97
N GLN A 41 -15.34 8.55 -19.69
CA GLN A 41 -16.06 7.95 -18.55
C GLN A 41 -15.96 6.42 -18.51
N THR A 42 -14.83 5.90 -19.00
CA THR A 42 -14.45 4.50 -18.94
C THR A 42 -13.16 4.36 -18.16
N LEU A 43 -13.05 3.28 -17.42
CA LEU A 43 -11.91 2.98 -16.59
C LEU A 43 -11.35 1.59 -16.95
N PHE A 44 -10.03 1.50 -17.09
CA PHE A 44 -9.36 0.21 -17.25
C PHE A 44 -9.45 -0.59 -15.94
N TYR A 45 -10.15 -1.73 -15.97
CA TYR A 45 -10.31 -2.65 -14.85
C TYR A 45 -8.98 -3.36 -14.57
N GLY A 46 -8.21 -2.76 -13.67
CA GLY A 46 -6.94 -3.32 -13.22
C GLY A 46 -7.10 -4.57 -12.37
N ASP A 47 -6.02 -5.34 -12.23
CA ASP A 47 -6.03 -6.65 -11.57
C ASP A 47 -6.60 -6.61 -10.14
N ASP A 48 -6.27 -5.57 -9.36
CA ASP A 48 -6.67 -5.40 -7.95
C ASP A 48 -7.74 -4.31 -7.75
N LEU A 49 -8.28 -3.73 -8.83
CA LEU A 49 -9.12 -2.54 -8.75
C LEU A 49 -10.38 -2.76 -7.92
N GLY A 50 -11.16 -3.81 -8.24
CA GLY A 50 -12.41 -4.09 -7.54
C GLY A 50 -12.22 -4.27 -6.04
N PHE A 51 -11.19 -5.02 -5.63
CA PHE A 51 -10.81 -5.17 -4.22
C PHE A 51 -10.57 -3.82 -3.53
N HIS A 52 -9.86 -2.89 -4.18
CA HIS A 52 -9.58 -1.58 -3.61
C HIS A 52 -10.80 -0.65 -3.61
N LEU A 53 -11.67 -0.72 -4.61
CA LEU A 53 -12.95 0.00 -4.61
C LEU A 53 -13.86 -0.49 -3.48
N ALA A 54 -13.93 -1.81 -3.25
CA ALA A 54 -14.69 -2.40 -2.14
C ALA A 54 -14.16 -1.97 -0.77
N ARG A 55 -12.84 -1.76 -0.65
CA ARG A 55 -12.24 -1.20 0.56
C ARG A 55 -12.60 0.27 0.77
N ILE A 56 -12.60 1.09 -0.29
CA ILE A 56 -12.98 2.51 -0.20
C ILE A 56 -14.46 2.64 0.19
N GLU A 57 -15.35 1.91 -0.49
CA GLU A 57 -16.79 1.94 -0.21
C GLU A 57 -17.09 1.41 1.19
N GLY A 58 -16.53 0.25 1.55
CA GLY A 58 -16.71 -0.33 2.88
C GLY A 58 -16.20 0.57 4.01
N LEU A 59 -15.11 1.32 3.80
CA LEU A 59 -14.62 2.30 4.77
C LEU A 59 -15.57 3.49 4.89
N ALA A 60 -16.07 4.04 3.78
CA ALA A 60 -17.04 5.14 3.79
C ALA A 60 -18.36 4.73 4.47
N GLU A 61 -18.87 3.53 4.18
CA GLU A 61 -20.05 2.99 4.84
C GLU A 61 -19.88 2.84 6.35
N SER A 62 -18.73 2.31 6.79
CA SER A 62 -18.41 2.13 8.21
C SER A 62 -18.38 3.46 8.96
N ILE A 63 -17.75 4.49 8.37
CA ILE A 63 -17.71 5.84 8.95
C ILE A 63 -19.11 6.43 9.10
N THR A 64 -19.97 6.28 8.09
CA THR A 64 -21.37 6.77 8.14
C THR A 64 -22.17 6.13 9.27
N LYS A 65 -21.83 4.89 9.62
CA LYS A 65 -22.51 4.10 10.65
C LYS A 65 -21.82 4.18 12.02
N GLY A 66 -20.81 5.04 12.18
CA GLY A 66 -20.14 5.33 13.44
C GLY A 66 -18.90 4.48 13.75
N ASP A 67 -18.51 3.56 12.87
CA ASP A 67 -17.24 2.85 12.97
C ASP A 67 -16.15 3.56 12.18
N TYR A 68 -15.39 4.42 12.86
CA TYR A 68 -14.34 5.25 12.27
C TYR A 68 -13.04 4.49 12.00
N PHE A 69 -12.82 3.33 12.61
CA PHE A 69 -11.59 2.53 12.49
C PHE A 69 -11.94 1.04 12.31
N PRO A 70 -12.69 0.70 11.24
CA PRO A 70 -13.24 -0.63 11.08
C PRO A 70 -12.13 -1.67 10.94
N ARG A 71 -12.26 -2.78 11.67
CA ARG A 71 -11.35 -3.94 11.57
C ARG A 71 -11.84 -4.96 10.56
N ILE A 72 -13.16 -5.06 10.45
CA ILE A 72 -13.85 -5.95 9.52
C ILE A 72 -14.59 -5.08 8.52
N ASN A 73 -14.39 -5.35 7.24
CA ASN A 73 -15.11 -4.70 6.16
C ASN A 73 -16.30 -5.58 5.75
N TYR A 74 -17.50 -5.13 6.10
CA TYR A 74 -18.77 -5.82 5.82
C TYR A 74 -19.30 -5.59 4.41
N PHE A 75 -18.72 -4.68 3.63
CA PHE A 75 -19.07 -4.53 2.22
C PHE A 75 -18.52 -5.68 1.38
N ILE A 76 -17.36 -6.23 1.77
CA ILE A 76 -16.72 -7.35 1.09
C ILE A 76 -17.43 -8.66 1.44
N THR A 77 -17.40 -9.64 0.52
CA THR A 77 -18.06 -10.96 0.64
C THR A 77 -19.58 -10.86 0.81
N GLY A 78 -20.17 -9.80 0.25
CA GLY A 78 -21.61 -9.58 0.23
C GLY A 78 -22.23 -9.26 1.58
N GLY A 79 -21.45 -9.01 2.62
CA GLY A 79 -21.98 -8.85 3.97
C GLY A 79 -21.31 -9.73 5.01
N MET A 80 -20.62 -10.81 4.64
CA MET A 80 -20.10 -11.73 5.67
C MET A 80 -18.93 -11.15 6.47
N GLY A 81 -18.36 -10.02 6.03
CA GLY A 81 -17.29 -9.34 6.73
C GLY A 81 -15.93 -9.96 6.43
N TYR A 82 -15.00 -9.17 5.91
CA TYR A 82 -13.63 -9.60 5.67
C TYR A 82 -12.65 -8.76 6.48
N ALA A 83 -11.63 -9.37 7.08
CA ALA A 83 -10.70 -8.69 8.01
C ALA A 83 -9.66 -7.79 7.31
N THR A 84 -10.06 -7.06 6.27
CA THR A 84 -9.16 -6.16 5.54
C THR A 84 -8.58 -5.09 6.44
N GLY A 85 -9.35 -4.51 7.36
CA GLY A 85 -8.85 -3.48 8.27
C GLY A 85 -7.77 -3.97 9.26
N ILE A 86 -7.58 -5.29 9.37
CA ILE A 86 -6.50 -5.90 10.16
C ILE A 86 -5.27 -6.18 9.28
N PHE A 87 -5.47 -6.80 8.11
CA PHE A 87 -4.37 -7.30 7.27
C PHE A 87 -3.88 -6.29 6.22
N TYR A 88 -4.74 -5.35 5.84
CA TYR A 88 -4.49 -4.28 4.91
C TYR A 88 -4.80 -2.93 5.57
N PRO A 89 -3.80 -2.22 6.11
CA PRO A 89 -4.06 -0.96 6.80
C PRO A 89 -4.80 0.03 5.90
N ASP A 90 -5.88 0.60 6.42
CA ASP A 90 -6.72 1.56 5.69
C ASP A 90 -6.23 3.01 5.80
N THR A 91 -5.14 3.26 6.55
CA THR A 91 -4.63 4.60 6.89
C THR A 91 -4.53 5.53 5.68
N PHE A 92 -4.03 5.03 4.55
CA PHE A 92 -3.88 5.84 3.33
C PHE A 92 -5.09 5.80 2.40
N LEU A 93 -6.15 5.04 2.70
CA LEU A 93 -7.41 5.04 1.97
C LEU A 93 -8.43 6.05 2.52
N TYR A 94 -8.25 6.56 3.74
CA TYR A 94 -9.12 7.61 4.31
C TYR A 94 -9.33 8.81 3.38
N PRO A 95 -8.32 9.36 2.65
CA PRO A 95 -8.57 10.43 1.71
C PRO A 95 -9.62 10.08 0.64
N ALA A 96 -9.59 8.85 0.10
CA ALA A 96 -10.58 8.39 -0.88
C ALA A 96 -11.97 8.23 -0.25
N ALA A 97 -12.06 7.62 0.94
CA ALA A 97 -13.32 7.46 1.66
C ALA A 97 -13.94 8.80 2.08
N LEU A 98 -13.13 9.78 2.49
CA LEU A 98 -13.61 11.13 2.82
C LEU A 98 -14.15 11.84 1.57
N ILE A 99 -13.51 11.70 0.40
CA ILE A 99 -14.04 12.23 -0.86
C ILE A 99 -15.38 11.57 -1.20
N ARG A 100 -15.49 10.25 -0.99
CA ARG A 100 -16.75 9.51 -1.17
C ARG A 100 -17.86 10.06 -0.28
N LEU A 101 -17.57 10.36 0.99
CA LEU A 101 -18.50 10.97 1.94
C LEU A 101 -18.91 12.41 1.59
N LEU A 102 -18.13 13.13 0.78
CA LEU A 102 -18.50 14.46 0.26
C LEU A 102 -19.54 14.39 -0.88
N GLY A 103 -20.01 13.20 -1.24
CA GLY A 103 -21.03 13.00 -2.28
C GLY A 103 -20.48 12.71 -3.67
N PHE A 104 -19.17 12.48 -3.80
CA PHE A 104 -18.60 12.00 -5.06
C PHE A 104 -18.97 10.53 -5.29
N SER A 105 -19.04 10.15 -6.57
CA SER A 105 -19.18 8.75 -6.97
C SER A 105 -17.96 7.93 -6.54
N LEU A 106 -18.09 6.60 -6.44
CA LEU A 106 -16.99 5.73 -5.99
C LEU A 106 -15.77 5.85 -6.92
N VAL A 107 -16.02 5.84 -8.23
CA VAL A 107 -14.98 5.98 -9.26
C VAL A 107 -14.30 7.34 -9.19
N ASN A 108 -15.05 8.44 -9.05
CA ASN A 108 -14.47 9.77 -8.97
C ASN A 108 -13.64 9.96 -7.69
N SER A 109 -14.07 9.33 -6.59
CA SER A 109 -13.31 9.30 -5.33
C SER A 109 -11.97 8.60 -5.51
N TYR A 110 -11.95 7.46 -6.21
CA TYR A 110 -10.72 6.76 -6.57
C TYR A 110 -9.82 7.58 -7.52
N ILE A 111 -10.36 8.20 -8.57
CA ILE A 111 -9.57 9.01 -9.51
C ILE A 111 -8.91 10.19 -8.79
N LEU A 112 -9.66 10.94 -7.98
CA LEU A 112 -9.12 12.06 -7.21
C LEU A 112 -8.04 11.61 -6.21
N PHE A 113 -8.24 10.45 -5.60
CA PHE A 113 -7.23 9.81 -4.77
C PHE A 113 -5.95 9.46 -5.55
N VAL A 114 -6.05 8.87 -6.74
CA VAL A 114 -4.89 8.56 -7.59
C VAL A 114 -4.15 9.84 -8.00
N VAL A 115 -4.86 10.93 -8.34
CA VAL A 115 -4.24 12.24 -8.62
C VAL A 115 -3.46 12.74 -7.40
N LEU A 116 -4.05 12.64 -6.20
CA LEU A 116 -3.39 13.03 -4.96
C LEU A 116 -2.12 12.21 -4.70
N VAL A 117 -2.18 10.88 -4.86
CA VAL A 117 -1.03 9.99 -4.65
C VAL A 117 0.07 10.24 -5.68
N ASN A 118 -0.28 10.45 -6.95
CA ASN A 118 0.69 10.84 -7.98
C ASN A 118 1.38 12.16 -7.62
N PHE A 119 0.61 13.16 -7.22
CA PHE A 119 1.15 14.46 -6.85
C PHE A 119 2.10 14.36 -5.66
N MET A 120 1.67 13.67 -4.60
CA MET A 120 2.50 13.46 -3.41
C MET A 120 3.74 12.62 -3.70
N THR A 121 3.69 11.67 -4.64
CA THR A 121 4.87 10.94 -5.11
C THR A 121 5.93 11.90 -5.67
N PHE A 122 5.54 12.80 -6.58
CA PHE A 122 6.48 13.78 -7.15
C PHE A 122 7.06 14.70 -6.07
N ILE A 123 6.22 15.19 -5.15
CA ILE A 123 6.63 16.06 -4.05
C ILE A 123 7.63 15.37 -3.12
N ILE A 124 7.29 14.15 -2.64
CA ILE A 124 8.14 13.40 -1.72
C ILE A 124 9.45 13.01 -2.40
N ALA A 125 9.42 12.56 -3.66
CA ALA A 125 10.62 12.22 -4.42
C ALA A 125 11.54 13.44 -4.61
N TYR A 126 10.97 14.58 -5.01
CA TYR A 126 11.71 15.84 -5.20
C TYR A 126 12.40 16.26 -3.90
N HIS A 127 11.65 16.36 -2.80
CA HIS A 127 12.20 16.81 -1.53
C HIS A 127 13.17 15.81 -0.91
N SER A 128 12.94 14.51 -1.10
CA SER A 128 13.86 13.47 -0.62
C SER A 128 15.23 13.59 -1.30
N PHE A 129 15.23 13.75 -2.62
CA PHE A 129 16.47 13.94 -3.38
C PHE A 129 17.13 15.28 -3.04
N TYR A 130 16.35 16.36 -2.99
CA TYR A 130 16.85 17.70 -2.68
C TYR A 130 17.47 17.75 -1.29
N CYS A 131 16.88 17.06 -0.32
CA CYS A 131 17.36 17.00 1.06
C CYS A 131 18.83 16.56 1.12
N ILE A 132 19.21 15.57 0.30
CA ILE A 132 20.56 15.00 0.26
C ILE A 132 21.49 15.75 -0.70
N ARG A 133 21.03 16.06 -1.92
CA ARG A 133 21.89 16.55 -3.01
C ARG A 133 21.87 18.06 -3.21
N LYS A 134 20.91 18.77 -2.61
CA LYS A 134 20.80 20.24 -2.66
C LYS A 134 20.79 20.83 -4.08
N SER A 135 20.34 20.04 -5.07
CA SER A 135 20.28 20.45 -6.48
C SER A 135 18.85 20.36 -7.00
N ALA A 136 18.22 21.51 -7.24
CA ALA A 136 16.83 21.57 -7.68
C ALA A 136 16.61 20.85 -9.03
N SER A 137 17.52 21.01 -9.99
CA SER A 137 17.40 20.38 -11.30
C SER A 137 17.54 18.86 -11.25
N LYS A 138 18.50 18.33 -10.48
CA LYS A 138 18.64 16.88 -10.28
C LYS A 138 17.47 16.30 -9.49
N SER A 139 16.94 17.06 -8.53
CA SER A 139 15.75 16.65 -7.75
C SER A 139 14.49 16.60 -8.61
N PHE A 140 14.30 17.59 -9.49
CA PHE A 140 13.23 17.59 -10.47
C PHE A 140 13.34 16.40 -11.42
N LEU A 141 14.54 16.14 -11.96
CA LEU A 141 14.78 14.99 -12.84
C LEU A 141 14.49 13.66 -12.14
N PHE A 142 14.94 13.49 -10.90
CA PHE A 142 14.62 12.29 -10.12
C PHE A 142 13.12 12.13 -9.92
N ALA A 143 12.43 13.16 -9.42
CA ALA A 143 10.98 13.12 -9.20
C ALA A 143 10.21 12.80 -10.49
N PHE A 144 10.59 13.44 -11.58
CA PHE A 144 9.98 13.25 -12.90
C PHE A 144 10.13 11.79 -13.38
N LEU A 145 11.37 11.27 -13.42
CA LEU A 145 11.63 9.91 -13.89
C LEU A 145 11.02 8.86 -12.96
N TYR A 146 11.05 9.11 -11.65
CA TYR A 146 10.52 8.19 -10.65
C TYR A 146 8.99 8.10 -10.69
N GLY A 147 8.31 9.25 -10.72
CA GLY A 147 6.85 9.30 -10.74
C GLY A 147 6.23 8.75 -12.02
N LEU A 148 6.94 8.85 -13.15
CA LEU A 148 6.53 8.31 -14.46
C LEU A 148 7.27 7.04 -14.87
N SER A 149 7.95 6.38 -13.93
CA SER A 149 8.63 5.11 -14.23
C SER A 149 7.61 4.04 -14.63
N SER A 150 7.96 3.23 -15.64
CA SER A 150 7.03 2.22 -16.20
C SER A 150 6.50 1.26 -15.13
N TYR A 151 7.35 0.83 -14.19
CA TYR A 151 6.94 -0.09 -13.13
C TYR A 151 5.90 0.54 -12.20
N ARG A 152 6.10 1.81 -11.82
CA ARG A 152 5.12 2.54 -11.03
C ARG A 152 3.81 2.73 -11.82
N LEU A 153 3.90 3.09 -13.10
CA LEU A 153 2.72 3.26 -13.94
C LEU A 153 1.98 1.94 -14.18
N SER A 154 2.66 0.79 -14.25
CA SER A 154 1.98 -0.51 -14.27
C SER A 154 1.23 -0.79 -12.97
N ASP A 155 1.78 -0.41 -11.81
CA ASP A 155 1.07 -0.55 -10.54
C ASP A 155 -0.16 0.37 -10.46
N VAL A 156 -0.05 1.61 -10.97
CA VAL A 156 -1.17 2.58 -10.95
C VAL A 156 -2.26 2.25 -11.99
N LEU A 157 -1.87 1.94 -13.22
CA LEU A 157 -2.80 1.86 -14.37
C LEU A 157 -3.20 0.43 -14.73
N TYR A 158 -2.25 -0.51 -14.75
CA TYR A 158 -2.54 -1.89 -15.20
C TYR A 158 -3.05 -2.76 -14.06
N ARG A 159 -2.36 -2.71 -12.91
CA ARG A 159 -2.68 -3.55 -11.75
C ARG A 159 -3.69 -2.89 -10.82
N ALA A 160 -3.70 -1.56 -10.76
CA ALA A 160 -4.38 -0.81 -9.70
C ALA A 160 -3.96 -1.27 -8.29
N ALA A 161 -2.69 -1.64 -8.12
CA ALA A 161 -2.12 -2.18 -6.88
C ALA A 161 -1.86 -1.05 -5.86
N VAL A 162 -2.93 -0.60 -5.18
CA VAL A 162 -2.94 0.61 -4.35
C VAL A 162 -1.86 0.60 -3.28
N GLY A 163 -1.68 -0.53 -2.59
CA GLY A 163 -0.65 -0.66 -1.57
C GLY A 163 0.76 -0.47 -2.15
N GLU A 164 1.07 -1.11 -3.28
CA GLU A 164 2.41 -1.07 -3.88
C GLU A 164 2.78 0.34 -4.36
N TYR A 165 1.87 1.04 -5.06
CA TYR A 165 2.19 2.39 -5.53
C TYR A 165 2.19 3.44 -4.41
N LEU A 166 1.44 3.25 -3.32
CA LEU A 166 1.57 4.05 -2.09
C LEU A 166 2.93 3.82 -1.42
N ALA A 167 3.42 2.59 -1.41
CA ALA A 167 4.74 2.30 -0.86
C ALA A 167 5.85 2.94 -1.72
N LEU A 168 5.72 2.91 -3.05
CA LEU A 168 6.60 3.65 -3.96
C LEU A 168 6.58 5.18 -3.68
N MET A 169 5.45 5.76 -3.29
CA MET A 169 5.40 7.18 -2.88
C MET A 169 6.31 7.49 -1.68
N PHE A 170 6.39 6.59 -0.69
CA PHE A 170 7.15 6.80 0.55
C PHE A 170 8.58 6.26 0.52
N LEU A 171 8.92 5.38 -0.42
CA LEU A 171 10.26 4.79 -0.53
C LEU A 171 11.41 5.82 -0.54
N PRO A 172 11.32 6.97 -1.27
CA PRO A 172 12.38 7.99 -1.23
C PRO A 172 12.58 8.59 0.16
N LEU A 173 11.53 8.75 0.96
CA LEU A 173 11.60 9.27 2.32
C LEU A 173 12.32 8.28 3.25
N ALA A 174 11.98 7.00 3.16
CA ALA A 174 12.66 5.94 3.91
C ALA A 174 14.17 5.89 3.58
N PHE A 175 14.52 6.02 2.29
CA PHE A 175 15.92 6.11 1.87
C PHE A 175 16.65 7.31 2.47
N VAL A 176 16.00 8.48 2.56
CA VAL A 176 16.62 9.66 3.19
C VAL A 176 16.96 9.42 4.65
N GLY A 177 16.06 8.78 5.39
CA GLY A 177 16.31 8.39 6.78
C GLY A 177 17.52 7.47 6.90
N LEU A 178 17.58 6.43 6.07
CA LEU A 178 18.70 5.50 6.03
C LEU A 178 20.02 6.21 5.65
N PHE A 179 19.96 7.10 4.67
CA PHE A 179 21.12 7.87 4.22
C PHE A 179 21.69 8.72 5.36
N PHE A 180 20.85 9.41 6.13
CA PHE A 180 21.32 10.18 7.29
C PHE A 180 21.97 9.29 8.34
N ILE A 181 21.39 8.13 8.63
CA ILE A 181 21.96 7.20 9.59
C ILE A 181 23.32 6.66 9.15
N ILE A 182 23.51 6.30 7.87
CA ILE A 182 24.78 5.68 7.40
C ILE A 182 25.82 6.72 7.00
N PHE A 183 25.42 7.79 6.31
CA PHE A 183 26.34 8.72 5.64
C PHE A 183 26.27 10.15 6.18
N GLY A 184 25.19 10.54 6.86
CA GLY A 184 24.97 11.90 7.35
C GLY A 184 24.89 12.00 8.88
N ASP A 185 24.04 12.92 9.33
CA ASP A 185 23.72 13.15 10.75
C ASP A 185 22.79 12.06 11.28
N CYS A 186 23.36 11.13 12.06
CA CYS A 186 22.63 9.99 12.62
C CYS A 186 21.53 10.39 13.63
N LYS A 187 21.55 11.63 14.15
CA LYS A 187 20.48 12.14 15.05
C LYS A 187 19.14 12.33 14.34
N LYS A 188 19.12 12.27 13.00
CA LYS A 188 17.91 12.31 12.17
C LYS A 188 17.30 10.93 11.90
N TRP A 189 17.65 9.94 12.71
CA TRP A 189 17.17 8.55 12.60
C TRP A 189 15.64 8.42 12.57
N TYR A 190 14.93 9.35 13.20
CA TYR A 190 13.47 9.39 13.21
C TYR A 190 12.86 9.52 11.80
N ILE A 191 13.60 10.04 10.81
CA ILE A 191 13.14 10.09 9.42
C ILE A 191 13.00 8.67 8.84
N LEU A 192 13.91 7.75 9.21
CA LEU A 192 13.79 6.35 8.81
C LEU A 192 12.58 5.71 9.48
N ALA A 193 12.32 6.03 10.75
CA ALA A 193 11.15 5.51 11.46
C ALA A 193 9.83 5.93 10.79
N VAL A 194 9.70 7.22 10.44
CA VAL A 194 8.55 7.73 9.70
C VAL A 194 8.43 7.06 8.33
N GLY A 195 9.53 7.00 7.56
CA GLY A 195 9.53 6.37 6.24
C GLY A 195 9.14 4.89 6.27
N MET A 196 9.70 4.11 7.20
CA MET A 196 9.37 2.69 7.38
C MET A 196 7.94 2.49 7.85
N SER A 197 7.43 3.37 8.71
CA SER A 197 6.04 3.30 9.17
C SER A 197 5.07 3.57 8.03
N CYS A 198 5.34 4.56 7.19
CA CYS A 198 4.55 4.83 6.00
C CYS A 198 4.63 3.68 4.98
N LEU A 199 5.81 3.06 4.79
CA LEU A 199 5.92 1.86 3.96
C LEU A 199 5.05 0.72 4.51
N PHE A 200 5.06 0.49 5.83
CA PHE A 200 4.30 -0.61 6.46
C PHE A 200 2.81 -0.39 6.34
N LEU A 201 2.35 0.83 6.63
CA LEU A 201 0.94 1.21 6.54
C LEU A 201 0.44 1.29 5.08
N ALA A 202 1.33 1.40 4.10
CA ALA A 202 0.99 1.32 2.68
C ALA A 202 0.99 -0.13 2.18
N HIS A 203 2.08 -0.86 2.41
CA HIS A 203 2.27 -2.22 1.93
C HIS A 203 3.36 -2.96 2.75
N LEU A 204 2.92 -3.95 3.52
CA LEU A 204 3.78 -4.77 4.37
C LEU A 204 4.94 -5.40 3.58
N LEU A 205 4.66 -6.00 2.42
CA LEU A 205 5.67 -6.71 1.64
C LEU A 205 6.75 -5.77 1.10
N THR A 206 6.38 -4.56 0.68
CA THR A 206 7.38 -3.55 0.25
C THR A 206 8.27 -3.12 1.41
N SER A 207 7.73 -3.09 2.63
CA SER A 207 8.52 -2.82 3.83
C SER A 207 9.57 -3.88 4.09
N VAL A 208 9.20 -5.17 3.95
CA VAL A 208 10.14 -6.29 4.06
C VAL A 208 11.22 -6.23 2.97
N ILE A 209 10.83 -5.97 1.73
CA ILE A 209 11.77 -5.78 0.60
C ILE A 209 12.75 -4.63 0.89
N PHE A 210 12.27 -3.53 1.47
CA PHE A 210 13.13 -2.41 1.84
C PHE A 210 14.05 -2.72 3.04
N ILE A 211 13.64 -3.60 3.97
CA ILE A 211 14.53 -4.12 5.01
C ILE A 211 15.70 -4.88 4.37
N PHE A 212 15.47 -5.69 3.33
CA PHE A 212 16.58 -6.33 2.60
C PHE A 212 17.49 -5.31 1.93
N PHE A 213 16.94 -4.23 1.37
CA PHE A 213 17.74 -3.11 0.86
C PHE A 213 18.60 -2.46 1.96
N ILE A 214 18.03 -2.22 3.16
CA ILE A 214 18.77 -1.72 4.33
C ILE A 214 19.92 -2.67 4.68
N VAL A 215 19.66 -3.97 4.77
CA VAL A 215 20.67 -4.99 5.08
C VAL A 215 21.81 -4.98 4.05
N CYS A 216 21.51 -4.95 2.74
CA CYS A 216 22.53 -4.86 1.71
C CYS A 216 23.42 -3.62 1.89
N LEU A 217 22.82 -2.46 2.15
CA LEU A 217 23.56 -1.21 2.34
C LEU A 217 24.38 -1.21 3.64
N MET A 218 23.88 -1.87 4.70
CA MET A 218 24.63 -2.10 5.94
C MET A 218 25.85 -2.99 5.70
N VAL A 219 25.71 -4.10 4.97
CA VAL A 219 26.83 -5.00 4.64
C VAL A 219 27.92 -4.23 3.87
N LEU A 220 27.55 -3.45 2.86
CA LEU A 220 28.50 -2.65 2.07
C LEU A 220 29.18 -1.52 2.86
N ASN A 221 28.66 -1.18 4.05
CA ASN A 221 29.18 -0.13 4.94
C ASN A 221 29.47 -0.66 6.35
N PHE A 222 29.66 -1.98 6.50
CA PHE A 222 29.80 -2.66 7.78
C PHE A 222 30.95 -2.11 8.64
N SER A 223 32.10 -1.88 8.00
CA SER A 223 33.28 -1.32 8.67
C SER A 223 33.04 0.07 9.26
N LYS A 224 32.18 0.88 8.62
CA LYS A 224 31.79 2.19 9.15
C LYS A 224 30.84 2.04 10.35
N LEU A 225 29.84 1.16 10.23
CA LEU A 225 28.83 0.95 11.27
C LEU A 225 29.41 0.42 12.58
N ILE A 226 30.42 -0.46 12.52
CA ILE A 226 31.09 -0.97 13.72
C ILE A 226 31.99 0.10 14.37
N LYS A 227 32.66 0.92 13.56
CA LYS A 227 33.50 2.01 14.08
C LYS A 227 32.67 3.12 14.72
N GLU A 228 31.52 3.44 14.12
CA GLU A 228 30.61 4.50 14.57
C GLU A 228 29.34 3.89 15.20
N LYS A 229 29.47 3.28 16.38
CA LYS A 229 28.40 2.51 17.05
C LYS A 229 27.10 3.28 17.26
N GLU A 230 27.15 4.60 17.40
CA GLU A 230 25.99 5.48 17.45
C GLU A 230 25.03 5.33 16.25
N ARG A 231 25.55 4.94 15.07
CA ARG A 231 24.73 4.66 13.89
C ARG A 231 23.93 3.36 14.04
N LEU A 232 24.48 2.35 14.70
CA LEU A 232 23.76 1.12 15.02
C LEU A 232 22.66 1.39 16.04
N VAL A 233 22.95 2.19 17.07
CA VAL A 233 21.94 2.64 18.04
C VAL A 233 20.83 3.42 17.33
N ALA A 234 21.18 4.32 16.41
CA ALA A 234 20.21 5.05 15.60
C ALA A 234 19.30 4.13 14.76
N LEU A 235 19.84 3.04 14.18
CA LEU A 235 19.03 2.03 13.48
C LEU A 235 18.06 1.32 14.44
N LEU A 236 18.51 0.94 15.63
CA LEU A 236 17.68 0.29 16.65
C LEU A 236 16.57 1.22 17.15
N LEU A 237 16.88 2.50 17.39
CA LEU A 237 15.90 3.52 17.76
C LEU A 237 14.87 3.73 16.65
N ALA A 238 15.32 3.76 15.38
CA ALA A 238 14.40 3.87 14.25
C ALA A 238 13.47 2.65 14.14
N ALA A 239 13.99 1.44 14.36
CA ALA A 239 13.19 0.21 14.37
C ALA A 239 12.17 0.22 15.52
N GLY A 240 12.59 0.55 16.74
CA GLY A 240 11.71 0.65 17.90
C GLY A 240 10.59 1.67 17.70
N LEU A 241 10.91 2.87 17.22
CA LEU A 241 9.90 3.89 16.93
C LEU A 241 8.97 3.49 15.78
N THR A 242 9.47 2.77 14.77
CA THR A 242 8.62 2.20 13.71
C THR A 242 7.57 1.26 14.30
N ILE A 243 7.98 0.32 15.16
CA ILE A 243 7.07 -0.64 15.81
C ILE A 243 5.99 0.11 16.60
N LEU A 244 6.36 1.15 17.34
CA LEU A 244 5.40 1.98 18.07
C LEU A 244 4.40 2.66 17.13
N PHE A 245 4.86 3.27 16.04
CA PHE A 245 3.98 3.92 15.06
C PHE A 245 3.04 2.95 14.35
N VAL A 246 3.48 1.72 14.08
CA VAL A 246 2.66 0.73 13.35
C VAL A 246 1.96 -0.28 14.26
N ALA A 247 2.05 -0.12 15.59
CA ALA A 247 1.50 -1.05 16.57
C ALA A 247 0.02 -1.38 16.30
N ASN A 248 -0.78 -0.38 15.90
CA ASN A 248 -2.20 -0.51 15.56
C ASN A 248 -2.49 -1.48 14.41
N ALA A 249 -1.54 -1.70 13.51
CA ALA A 249 -1.66 -2.64 12.40
C ALA A 249 -0.91 -3.95 12.70
N LEU A 250 0.30 -3.84 13.27
CA LEU A 250 1.17 -4.98 13.52
C LEU A 250 0.61 -5.95 14.55
N PHE A 251 0.16 -5.47 15.71
CA PHE A 251 -0.27 -6.36 16.79
C PHE A 251 -1.61 -7.04 16.54
N PRO A 252 -2.64 -6.37 15.97
CA PRO A 252 -3.86 -7.07 15.55
C PRO A 252 -3.62 -8.15 14.50
N MET A 253 -2.72 -7.90 13.55
CA MET A 253 -2.34 -8.88 12.53
C MET A 253 -1.68 -10.10 13.16
N ILE A 254 -0.69 -9.91 14.04
CA ILE A 254 -0.04 -10.99 14.77
C ILE A 254 -1.06 -11.76 15.61
N GLU A 255 -1.96 -11.05 16.29
CA GLU A 255 -3.00 -11.67 17.11
C GLU A 255 -3.89 -12.61 16.29
N GLN A 256 -4.35 -12.19 15.11
CA GLN A 256 -5.19 -13.04 14.27
C GLN A 256 -4.42 -14.26 13.72
N LEU A 257 -3.17 -14.07 13.28
CA LEU A 257 -2.33 -15.15 12.74
C LEU A 257 -1.91 -16.19 13.79
N VAL A 258 -1.89 -15.79 15.07
CA VAL A 258 -1.65 -16.70 16.21
C VAL A 258 -2.94 -17.38 16.66
N PHE A 259 -4.08 -16.67 16.58
CA PHE A 259 -5.37 -17.17 17.04
C PHE A 259 -5.90 -18.34 16.20
N GLN A 260 -5.80 -18.24 14.87
CA GLN A 260 -6.27 -19.28 13.96
C GLN A 260 -5.38 -19.37 12.72
N ARG A 261 -5.45 -20.53 12.05
CA ARG A 261 -4.82 -20.72 10.73
C ARG A 261 -5.67 -20.06 9.65
N LEU A 262 -5.03 -19.23 8.84
CA LEU A 262 -5.64 -18.61 7.66
C LEU A 262 -5.06 -19.24 6.38
N ARG A 263 -5.80 -19.18 5.27
CA ARG A 263 -5.38 -19.78 3.99
C ARG A 263 -3.99 -19.35 3.52
N VAL A 264 -3.56 -18.12 3.83
CA VAL A 264 -2.22 -17.59 3.53
C VAL A 264 -1.09 -18.42 4.14
N GLN A 265 -1.35 -19.14 5.23
CA GLN A 265 -0.35 -19.96 5.95
C GLN A 265 -0.26 -21.39 5.42
N ASP A 266 -1.33 -21.92 4.83
CA ASP A 266 -1.43 -23.35 4.48
C ASP A 266 -1.42 -23.59 2.96
N THR A 267 -1.96 -22.66 2.18
CA THR A 267 -2.04 -22.74 0.72
C THR A 267 -1.43 -21.49 0.10
N PRO A 268 -0.10 -21.47 -0.17
CA PRO A 268 0.49 -20.35 -0.89
C PRO A 268 -0.14 -20.29 -2.29
N VAL A 269 -0.94 -19.25 -2.53
CA VAL A 269 -1.64 -19.00 -3.81
C VAL A 269 -0.64 -18.92 -4.96
N PHE A 270 0.57 -18.44 -4.67
CA PHE A 270 1.64 -18.26 -5.63
C PHE A 270 2.97 -18.77 -5.09
N TYR A 271 3.75 -19.37 -5.98
CA TYR A 271 5.14 -19.76 -5.73
C TYR A 271 6.05 -18.81 -6.50
N LEU A 272 7.07 -18.28 -5.81
CA LEU A 272 8.03 -17.34 -6.40
C LEU A 272 8.61 -17.85 -7.73
N GLN A 273 9.00 -19.12 -7.80
CA GLN A 273 9.60 -19.69 -8.99
C GLN A 273 8.67 -19.66 -10.20
N LYS A 274 7.36 -19.89 -10.00
CA LYS A 274 6.37 -19.89 -11.10
C LYS A 274 6.05 -18.50 -11.62
N MET A 275 6.37 -17.47 -10.83
CA MET A 275 6.12 -16.06 -11.14
C MET A 275 7.38 -15.31 -11.60
N ALA A 276 8.54 -15.95 -11.52
CA ALA A 276 9.80 -15.40 -12.00
C ALA A 276 9.92 -15.57 -13.52
N GLN A 277 10.37 -14.54 -14.22
CA GLN A 277 10.63 -14.61 -15.67
C GLN A 277 12.12 -14.45 -15.98
N PRO A 278 12.62 -15.01 -17.09
CA PRO A 278 13.99 -14.74 -17.53
C PRO A 278 14.16 -13.27 -17.91
N LEU A 279 15.40 -12.76 -17.84
CA LEU A 279 15.68 -11.34 -18.10
C LEU A 279 15.22 -10.89 -19.50
N ILE A 280 15.33 -11.77 -20.51
CA ILE A 280 14.93 -11.46 -21.89
C ILE A 280 13.43 -11.14 -21.98
N GLU A 281 12.58 -11.86 -21.24
CA GLU A 281 11.14 -11.60 -21.23
C GLU A 281 10.83 -10.25 -20.58
N TYR A 282 11.56 -9.87 -19.52
CA TYR A 282 11.42 -8.52 -18.96
C TYR A 282 11.86 -7.42 -19.93
N VAL A 283 12.84 -7.68 -20.80
CA VAL A 283 13.22 -6.75 -21.89
C VAL A 283 12.11 -6.65 -22.92
N GLU A 284 11.52 -7.77 -23.34
CA GLU A 284 10.39 -7.80 -24.29
C GLU A 284 9.17 -7.05 -23.72
N ILE A 285 8.83 -7.31 -22.46
CA ILE A 285 7.78 -6.59 -21.73
C ILE A 285 8.09 -5.08 -21.69
N ALA A 286 9.34 -4.71 -21.40
CA ALA A 286 9.78 -3.32 -21.35
C ALA A 286 9.69 -2.61 -22.71
N LEU A 287 9.87 -3.33 -23.81
CA LEU A 287 9.68 -2.82 -25.18
C LEU A 287 8.19 -2.66 -25.53
N GLN A 288 7.33 -3.60 -25.10
CA GLN A 288 5.87 -3.51 -25.30
C GLN A 288 5.23 -2.40 -24.45
N ASN A 289 5.81 -2.15 -23.26
CA ASN A 289 5.46 -1.09 -22.34
C ASN A 289 3.99 -1.08 -21.83
N VAL A 290 3.37 -2.24 -21.61
CA VAL A 290 1.94 -2.31 -21.19
C VAL A 290 1.60 -3.43 -20.19
N ARG A 291 2.53 -4.29 -19.77
CA ARG A 291 2.22 -5.43 -18.88
C ARG A 291 2.34 -5.07 -17.39
N PHE A 292 1.77 -5.91 -16.52
CA PHE A 292 1.76 -5.75 -15.05
C PHE A 292 3.16 -5.71 -14.41
N ASN A 293 4.15 -6.41 -14.98
CA ASN A 293 5.52 -6.55 -14.47
C ASN A 293 6.53 -5.75 -15.30
N ASN A 294 6.16 -4.54 -15.73
CA ASN A 294 6.93 -3.74 -16.66
C ASN A 294 7.98 -2.85 -16.00
N ILE A 295 9.24 -3.28 -15.97
CA ILE A 295 10.36 -2.46 -15.45
C ILE A 295 10.67 -1.21 -16.30
N GLY A 296 10.31 -1.21 -17.58
CA GLY A 296 10.50 -0.10 -18.52
C GLY A 296 11.88 -0.05 -19.19
N ILE A 297 11.87 0.23 -20.50
CA ILE A 297 13.09 0.21 -21.32
C ILE A 297 14.10 1.28 -20.90
N PHE A 298 13.61 2.43 -20.42
CA PHE A 298 14.47 3.50 -19.92
C PHE A 298 15.24 3.08 -18.67
N VAL A 299 14.60 2.37 -17.72
CA VAL A 299 15.29 1.90 -16.51
C VAL A 299 16.40 0.91 -16.87
N LEU A 300 16.11 -0.05 -17.76
CA LEU A 300 17.09 -1.02 -18.24
C LEU A 300 18.25 -0.36 -19.01
N GLY A 301 17.93 0.54 -19.95
CA GLY A 301 18.93 1.26 -20.74
C GLY A 301 19.82 2.17 -19.89
N LEU A 302 19.24 2.87 -18.92
CA LEU A 302 20.00 3.66 -17.94
C LEU A 302 20.88 2.74 -17.08
N GLY A 303 20.36 1.61 -16.59
CA GLY A 303 21.14 0.62 -15.86
C GLY A 303 22.38 0.17 -16.63
N PHE A 304 22.22 -0.17 -17.92
CA PHE A 304 23.31 -0.55 -18.81
C PHE A 304 24.37 0.56 -18.95
N ILE A 305 23.94 1.80 -19.21
CA ILE A 305 24.84 2.96 -19.31
C ILE A 305 25.62 3.18 -18.00
N LEU A 306 24.94 3.07 -16.86
CA LEU A 306 25.53 3.22 -15.54
C LEU A 306 26.56 2.12 -15.24
N CYS A 307 26.33 0.89 -15.66
CA CYS A 307 27.30 -0.21 -15.56
C CYS A 307 28.59 0.09 -16.33
N ILE A 308 28.46 0.48 -17.61
CA ILE A 308 29.61 0.82 -18.47
C ILE A 308 30.41 1.99 -17.88
N ARG A 309 29.71 2.99 -17.33
CA ARG A 309 30.31 4.23 -16.80
C ARG A 309 30.47 4.22 -15.29
N SER A 310 30.43 3.05 -14.65
CA SER A 310 30.45 2.88 -13.19
C SER A 310 31.66 3.53 -12.53
N LYS A 311 32.82 3.61 -13.21
CA LYS A 311 34.02 4.29 -12.72
C LYS A 311 33.81 5.78 -12.41
N ARG A 312 32.85 6.43 -13.08
CA ARG A 312 32.50 7.86 -12.88
C ARG A 312 31.48 8.11 -11.77
N LEU A 313 31.01 7.06 -11.11
CA LEU A 313 30.03 7.15 -10.03
C LEU A 313 30.69 7.40 -8.68
N SER A 314 29.99 8.14 -7.81
CA SER A 314 30.35 8.26 -6.40
C SER A 314 30.29 6.90 -5.70
N ARG A 315 30.93 6.77 -4.53
CA ARG A 315 30.90 5.53 -3.74
C ARG A 315 29.47 5.08 -3.44
N LEU A 316 28.61 6.00 -3.00
CA LEU A 316 27.20 5.70 -2.75
C LEU A 316 26.51 5.21 -4.02
N ASN A 317 26.71 5.88 -5.16
CA ASN A 317 26.04 5.51 -6.40
C ASN A 317 26.51 4.15 -6.94
N LYS A 318 27.77 3.77 -6.71
CA LYS A 318 28.25 2.40 -6.98
C LYS A 318 27.54 1.37 -6.10
N GLN A 319 27.35 1.66 -4.82
CA GLN A 319 26.60 0.79 -3.90
C GLN A 319 25.14 0.65 -4.33
N LEU A 320 24.47 1.76 -4.67
CA LEU A 320 23.08 1.73 -5.17
C LEU A 320 22.95 0.99 -6.50
N LEU A 321 23.89 1.20 -7.44
CA LEU A 321 23.92 0.45 -8.69
C LEU A 321 24.06 -1.05 -8.42
N LEU A 322 25.00 -1.45 -7.57
CA LEU A 322 25.20 -2.85 -7.19
C LEU A 322 23.94 -3.46 -6.57
N ILE A 323 23.31 -2.76 -5.62
CA ILE A 323 22.08 -3.22 -4.99
C ILE A 323 20.95 -3.34 -6.02
N GLY A 324 20.77 -2.35 -6.89
CA GLY A 324 19.79 -2.41 -7.98
C GLY A 324 20.00 -3.62 -8.89
N LEU A 325 21.25 -3.95 -9.24
CA LEU A 325 21.57 -5.14 -10.03
C LEU A 325 21.32 -6.45 -9.29
N ILE A 326 21.59 -6.51 -7.98
CA ILE A 326 21.26 -7.66 -7.14
C ILE A 326 19.74 -7.89 -7.15
N PHE A 327 18.94 -6.85 -6.91
CA PHE A 327 17.48 -6.97 -6.90
C PHE A 327 16.91 -7.30 -8.28
N LEU A 328 17.54 -6.84 -9.37
CA LEU A 328 17.20 -7.26 -10.73
C LEU A 328 17.50 -8.75 -10.95
N PHE A 329 18.62 -9.25 -10.44
CA PHE A 329 18.91 -10.68 -10.50
C PHE A 329 17.89 -11.49 -9.68
N LEU A 330 17.57 -11.05 -8.46
CA LEU A 330 16.56 -11.68 -7.59
C LEU A 330 15.17 -11.72 -8.21
N SER A 331 14.82 -10.79 -9.11
CA SER A 331 13.52 -10.82 -9.80
C SER A 331 13.44 -11.87 -10.91
N THR A 332 14.59 -12.37 -11.39
CA THR A 332 14.62 -13.28 -12.55
C THR A 332 14.47 -14.75 -12.16
N SER A 333 14.11 -15.58 -13.14
CA SER A 333 14.11 -17.04 -13.02
C SER A 333 15.53 -17.64 -12.89
N TYR A 334 16.58 -16.84 -13.08
CA TYR A 334 17.97 -17.26 -12.87
C TYR A 334 18.33 -17.41 -11.39
N PHE A 335 17.62 -16.70 -10.51
CA PHE A 335 17.75 -16.90 -9.08
C PHE A 335 16.99 -18.18 -8.67
N PRO A 336 17.58 -19.08 -7.87
CA PRO A 336 16.98 -20.38 -7.53
C PRO A 336 15.87 -20.22 -6.47
N HIS A 337 14.75 -19.60 -6.85
CA HIS A 337 13.58 -19.35 -5.99
C HIS A 337 13.04 -20.60 -5.29
N TRP A 338 13.23 -21.76 -5.90
CA TRP A 338 12.80 -23.05 -5.36
C TRP A 338 13.42 -23.42 -4.02
N ARG A 339 14.58 -22.85 -3.65
CA ARG A 339 15.17 -23.07 -2.31
C ARG A 339 14.38 -22.37 -1.20
N PHE A 340 13.48 -21.47 -1.55
CA PHE A 340 12.82 -20.58 -0.62
C PHE A 340 11.30 -20.81 -0.50
N HIS A 341 10.76 -21.83 -1.19
CA HIS A 341 9.32 -22.10 -1.21
C HIS A 341 8.71 -22.34 0.19
N GLU A 342 9.43 -23.02 1.07
CA GLU A 342 8.98 -23.34 2.45
C GLU A 342 9.41 -22.28 3.47
N THR A 343 9.92 -21.15 3.02
CA THR A 343 10.44 -20.09 3.89
C THR A 343 9.57 -18.84 3.83
N VAL A 344 9.75 -17.94 4.79
CA VAL A 344 9.09 -16.63 4.82
C VAL A 344 9.35 -15.80 3.56
N PHE A 345 10.38 -16.11 2.77
CA PHE A 345 10.65 -15.41 1.51
C PHE A 345 9.57 -15.69 0.45
N ASN A 346 8.89 -16.85 0.47
CA ASN A 346 7.81 -17.14 -0.47
C ASN A 346 6.60 -16.20 -0.29
N ALA A 347 6.47 -15.54 0.87
CA ALA A 347 5.46 -14.51 1.10
C ALA A 347 5.61 -13.28 0.18
N ILE A 348 6.76 -13.11 -0.48
CA ILE A 348 6.93 -12.08 -1.52
C ILE A 348 6.02 -12.36 -2.72
N GLN A 349 5.68 -13.64 -2.98
CA GLN A 349 4.80 -14.17 -4.04
C GLN A 349 5.23 -13.87 -5.49
N PHE A 350 5.63 -12.63 -5.75
CA PHE A 350 5.84 -12.05 -7.06
C PHE A 350 7.23 -11.43 -7.15
N PRO A 351 8.19 -12.08 -7.84
CA PRO A 351 9.56 -11.59 -7.95
C PRO A 351 9.69 -10.20 -8.59
N TRP A 352 8.73 -9.78 -9.43
CA TRP A 352 8.73 -8.43 -10.00
C TRP A 352 8.57 -7.33 -8.94
N ARG A 353 8.09 -7.63 -7.72
CA ARG A 353 8.06 -6.65 -6.62
C ARG A 353 9.45 -6.10 -6.27
N TYR A 354 10.52 -6.83 -6.60
CA TYR A 354 11.88 -6.31 -6.48
C TYR A 354 12.18 -5.13 -7.41
N PHE A 355 11.41 -4.93 -8.50
CA PHE A 355 11.55 -3.78 -9.38
C PHE A 355 11.31 -2.44 -8.68
N ILE A 356 10.63 -2.42 -7.54
CA ILE A 356 10.54 -1.24 -6.66
C ILE A 356 11.96 -0.72 -6.32
N ILE A 357 12.85 -1.63 -5.90
CA ILE A 357 14.23 -1.29 -5.53
C ILE A 357 15.09 -1.01 -6.77
N VAL A 358 14.92 -1.81 -7.83
CA VAL A 358 15.67 -1.62 -9.09
C VAL A 358 15.40 -0.23 -9.67
N THR A 359 14.12 0.12 -9.82
CA THR A 359 13.66 1.39 -10.36
C THR A 359 14.16 2.57 -9.51
N PHE A 360 13.98 2.49 -8.19
CA PHE A 360 14.45 3.53 -7.28
C PHE A 360 15.97 3.75 -7.39
N CYS A 361 16.76 2.67 -7.30
CA CYS A 361 18.22 2.76 -7.30
C CYS A 361 18.77 3.33 -8.61
N LEU A 362 18.33 2.79 -9.75
CA LEU A 362 18.85 3.19 -11.06
C LEU A 362 18.46 4.64 -11.40
N LEU A 363 17.24 5.06 -11.10
CA LEU A 363 16.80 6.43 -11.33
C LEU A 363 17.47 7.42 -10.38
N TRP A 364 17.68 7.05 -9.12
CA TRP A 364 18.45 7.87 -8.17
C TRP A 364 19.87 8.08 -8.66
N VAL A 365 20.57 7.00 -9.02
CA VAL A 365 21.95 7.04 -9.50
C VAL A 365 22.05 7.88 -10.77
N PHE A 366 21.15 7.69 -11.73
CA PHE A 366 21.16 8.47 -12.97
C PHE A 366 20.93 9.96 -12.69
N ALA A 367 19.89 10.32 -11.93
CA ALA A 367 19.60 11.71 -11.61
C ALA A 367 20.75 12.42 -10.89
N ASP A 368 21.50 11.69 -10.06
CA ASP A 368 22.67 12.21 -9.36
C ASP A 368 23.91 12.37 -10.24
N SER A 369 24.05 11.57 -11.30
CA SER A 369 25.31 11.42 -12.03
C SER A 369 25.26 11.68 -13.54
N TRP A 370 24.11 12.07 -14.10
CA TRP A 370 23.92 12.27 -15.54
C TRP A 370 24.99 13.19 -16.17
N ASP A 371 25.39 14.24 -15.44
CA ASP A 371 26.37 15.24 -15.85
C ASP A 371 27.80 14.68 -15.96
N ASN A 372 28.11 13.64 -15.18
CA ASN A 372 29.39 12.96 -15.19
C ASN A 372 29.42 11.73 -16.11
N VAL A 373 28.28 11.05 -16.23
CA VAL A 373 28.18 9.73 -16.89
C VAL A 373 28.01 9.84 -18.41
N LEU A 374 27.21 10.78 -18.90
CA LEU A 374 26.85 10.89 -20.31
C LEU A 374 28.02 11.42 -21.17
N PHE A 375 28.13 12.74 -21.32
CA PHE A 375 29.15 13.40 -22.12
C PHE A 375 29.99 14.36 -21.28
N LYS A 376 31.26 14.54 -21.67
CA LYS A 376 32.14 15.59 -21.09
C LYS A 376 31.54 16.99 -21.33
N ASN A 377 30.95 17.20 -22.50
CA ASN A 377 30.28 18.45 -22.82
C ASN A 377 28.87 18.47 -22.22
N LYS A 378 28.67 19.37 -21.25
CA LYS A 378 27.42 19.51 -20.49
C LYS A 378 26.20 19.80 -21.38
N ARG A 379 26.37 20.50 -22.52
CA ARG A 379 25.25 20.78 -23.45
C ARG A 379 24.69 19.50 -24.06
N TRP A 380 25.54 18.57 -24.50
CA TRP A 380 25.10 17.29 -25.04
C TRP A 380 24.44 16.41 -23.97
N SER A 381 24.97 16.42 -22.75
CA SER A 381 24.34 15.74 -21.60
C SER A 381 22.94 16.31 -21.32
N GLN A 382 22.76 17.63 -21.41
CA GLN A 382 21.44 18.28 -21.26
C GLN A 382 20.48 17.89 -22.39
N VAL A 383 20.94 17.85 -23.64
CA VAL A 383 20.12 17.41 -24.78
C VAL A 383 19.60 15.99 -24.53
N VAL A 384 20.47 15.06 -24.14
CA VAL A 384 20.04 13.68 -23.85
C VAL A 384 19.06 13.61 -22.68
N VAL A 385 19.26 14.40 -21.62
CA VAL A 385 18.30 14.46 -20.50
C VAL A 385 16.94 15.00 -20.96
N VAL A 386 16.92 16.03 -21.80
CA VAL A 386 15.66 16.57 -22.36
C VAL A 386 15.00 15.56 -23.29
N SER A 387 15.75 14.88 -24.16
CA SER A 387 15.23 13.80 -25.00
C SER A 387 14.66 12.64 -24.18
N LEU A 388 15.30 12.29 -23.05
CA LEU A 388 14.80 11.28 -22.12
C LEU A 388 13.48 11.73 -21.48
N ILE A 389 13.38 12.98 -21.02
CA ILE A 389 12.13 13.54 -20.47
C ILE A 389 11.00 13.44 -21.49
N ILE A 390 11.26 13.87 -22.74
CA ILE A 390 10.31 13.78 -23.84
C ILE A 390 9.92 12.32 -24.13
N GLY A 391 10.90 11.42 -24.18
CA GLY A 391 10.68 9.99 -24.38
C GLY A 391 9.83 9.33 -23.30
N VAL A 392 10.02 9.71 -22.03
CA VAL A 392 9.20 9.24 -20.91
C VAL A 392 7.77 9.78 -21.00
N LEU A 393 7.57 11.03 -21.41
CA LEU A 393 6.22 11.57 -21.67
C LEU A 393 5.52 10.80 -22.79
N PHE A 394 6.20 10.55 -23.91
CA PHE A 394 5.65 9.75 -25.01
C PHE A 394 5.34 8.31 -24.57
N SER A 395 6.24 7.67 -23.82
CA SER A 395 6.02 6.33 -23.27
C SER A 395 4.84 6.29 -22.29
N THR A 396 4.64 7.35 -21.50
CA THR A 396 3.48 7.50 -20.61
C THR A 396 2.17 7.69 -21.38
N LEU A 397 2.20 8.40 -22.51
CA LEU A 397 1.03 8.55 -23.38
C LEU A 397 0.71 7.23 -24.13
N ASP A 398 1.74 6.56 -24.65
CA ASP A 398 1.63 5.28 -25.36
C ASP A 398 0.99 4.20 -24.48
N VAL A 399 1.44 4.03 -23.22
CA VAL A 399 0.84 3.04 -22.32
C VAL A 399 -0.63 3.35 -22.05
N GLN A 400 -1.00 4.60 -21.79
CA GLN A 400 -2.40 4.95 -21.55
C GLN A 400 -3.28 4.70 -22.77
N GLN A 401 -2.79 5.01 -23.98
CA GLN A 401 -3.54 4.73 -25.21
C GLN A 401 -3.75 3.24 -25.43
N LYS A 402 -2.71 2.43 -25.20
CA LYS A 402 -2.81 0.96 -25.28
C LYS A 402 -3.85 0.41 -24.29
N LEU A 403 -3.84 0.89 -23.04
CA LEU A 403 -4.83 0.47 -22.05
C LEU A 403 -6.25 0.92 -22.42
N ALA A 404 -6.42 2.16 -22.87
CA ALA A 404 -7.70 2.67 -23.34
C ALA A 404 -8.26 1.88 -24.54
N SER A 405 -7.38 1.32 -25.39
CA SER A 405 -7.76 0.48 -26.52
C SER A 405 -8.08 -0.98 -26.15
N PHE A 406 -7.79 -1.41 -24.92
CA PHE A 406 -8.03 -2.77 -24.45
C PHE A 406 -9.50 -2.95 -24.01
N THR A 407 -10.41 -3.02 -24.98
CA THR A 407 -11.87 -2.99 -24.76
C THR A 407 -12.38 -4.05 -23.77
N MET A 408 -11.79 -5.24 -23.75
CA MET A 408 -12.17 -6.35 -22.86
C MET A 408 -11.96 -6.05 -21.36
N ARG A 409 -11.16 -5.04 -21.01
CA ARG A 409 -10.92 -4.59 -19.64
C ARG A 409 -11.45 -3.18 -19.39
N GLN A 410 -12.27 -2.62 -20.29
CA GLN A 410 -12.87 -1.31 -20.07
C GLN A 410 -14.24 -1.48 -19.41
N THR A 411 -14.46 -0.73 -18.34
CA THR A 411 -15.73 -0.69 -17.61
C THR A 411 -16.22 0.75 -17.51
N THR A 412 -17.52 0.97 -17.71
CA THR A 412 -18.12 2.30 -17.57
C THR A 412 -18.20 2.69 -16.11
N HIS A 413 -18.12 4.00 -15.82
CA HIS A 413 -18.21 4.49 -14.45
C HIS A 413 -19.52 4.06 -13.76
N ASP A 414 -20.64 4.08 -14.47
CA ASP A 414 -21.97 3.73 -13.92
C ASP A 414 -22.05 2.27 -13.44
N THR A 415 -21.28 1.36 -14.04
CA THR A 415 -21.25 -0.05 -13.63
C THR A 415 -20.69 -0.22 -12.21
N PHE A 416 -19.85 0.73 -11.76
CA PHE A 416 -19.31 0.71 -10.40
C PHE A 416 -20.25 1.31 -9.35
N GLU A 417 -21.35 1.96 -9.75
CA GLU A 417 -22.36 2.46 -8.80
C GLU A 417 -23.31 1.33 -8.34
N THR A 418 -23.40 0.24 -9.10
CA THR A 418 -24.11 -1.00 -8.69
C THR A 418 -23.17 -2.06 -8.12
N PHE A 419 -21.92 -1.69 -7.85
CA PHE A 419 -20.90 -2.57 -7.30
C PHE A 419 -21.27 -3.04 -5.89
N ASP A 420 -21.28 -4.36 -5.65
CA ASP A 420 -21.85 -4.96 -4.43
C ASP A 420 -20.84 -5.72 -3.55
N GLY A 421 -19.55 -5.69 -3.93
CA GLY A 421 -18.45 -6.28 -3.16
C GLY A 421 -18.49 -7.81 -2.98
N LYS A 422 -19.45 -8.52 -3.60
CA LYS A 422 -19.66 -9.97 -3.38
C LYS A 422 -18.50 -10.83 -3.87
N GLY A 423 -17.93 -10.50 -5.04
CA GLY A 423 -16.83 -11.23 -5.66
C GLY A 423 -15.43 -10.72 -5.32
N GLU A 424 -15.32 -9.72 -4.45
CA GLU A 424 -14.17 -8.82 -4.43
C GLU A 424 -13.24 -9.13 -3.26
N LEU A 425 -12.67 -10.33 -3.30
CA LEU A 425 -11.57 -10.76 -2.44
C LEU A 425 -10.20 -10.51 -3.09
N GLY A 426 -10.17 -9.99 -4.34
CA GLY A 426 -8.99 -9.96 -5.18
C GLY A 426 -8.52 -11.39 -5.50
N PHE A 427 -7.21 -11.61 -5.60
CA PHE A 427 -6.63 -12.97 -5.52
C PHE A 427 -6.79 -13.59 -4.12
N GLY A 428 -7.22 -12.79 -3.15
CA GLY A 428 -7.06 -12.92 -1.71
C GLY A 428 -8.26 -13.52 -0.99
N SER A 429 -8.52 -14.80 -1.25
CA SER A 429 -9.11 -15.65 -0.20
C SER A 429 -8.12 -15.97 0.93
N GLU A 430 -6.95 -15.34 0.92
CA GLU A 430 -5.79 -15.61 1.75
C GLU A 430 -6.03 -15.39 3.25
N PHE A 431 -6.92 -14.47 3.65
CA PHE A 431 -7.29 -14.27 5.05
C PHE A 431 -8.61 -14.94 5.44
N LEU A 432 -9.17 -15.82 4.60
CA LEU A 432 -10.24 -16.70 5.04
C LEU A 432 -9.69 -17.75 6.03
N PRO A 433 -10.52 -18.21 7.00
CA PRO A 433 -10.20 -19.37 7.83
C PRO A 433 -9.76 -20.56 6.97
N SER A 434 -8.66 -21.20 7.37
CA SER A 434 -8.05 -22.28 6.59
C SER A 434 -8.97 -23.51 6.53
N GLY A 435 -9.18 -24.06 5.33
CA GLY A 435 -10.09 -25.20 5.16
C GLY A 435 -11.59 -24.84 5.10
N MET A 436 -11.96 -23.56 5.23
CA MET A 436 -13.33 -23.09 4.97
C MET A 436 -13.73 -23.41 3.53
N THR A 437 -14.92 -23.99 3.32
CA THR A 437 -15.45 -24.31 1.98
C THR A 437 -16.86 -23.80 1.73
N ALA A 438 -17.61 -23.47 2.79
CA ALA A 438 -19.01 -23.05 2.70
C ALA A 438 -19.15 -21.54 2.47
N TRP A 439 -20.30 -21.14 1.93
CA TRP A 439 -20.73 -19.76 1.75
C TRP A 439 -22.19 -19.65 2.23
N MET A 440 -22.52 -18.58 2.96
CA MET A 440 -23.86 -18.33 3.49
C MET A 440 -24.41 -17.04 2.88
N LYS A 441 -25.74 -16.95 2.68
CA LYS A 441 -26.29 -15.64 2.31
C LYS A 441 -26.18 -14.73 3.53
N PRO A 442 -25.94 -13.43 3.34
CA PRO A 442 -25.78 -12.46 4.43
C PRO A 442 -27.00 -12.31 5.36
N THR A 443 -28.16 -12.78 4.91
CA THR A 443 -29.43 -12.79 5.66
C THR A 443 -29.71 -14.10 6.37
N ASP A 444 -28.96 -15.17 6.06
CA ASP A 444 -29.23 -16.50 6.60
C ASP A 444 -28.76 -16.56 8.07
N LEU A 445 -29.62 -17.06 8.95
CA LEU A 445 -29.28 -17.41 10.33
C LEU A 445 -29.61 -18.89 10.51
N PHE A 446 -28.61 -19.72 10.81
CA PHE A 446 -28.83 -21.15 11.02
C PHE A 446 -28.87 -21.46 12.52
N SER A 447 -29.69 -22.44 12.90
CA SER A 447 -29.81 -22.88 14.29
C SER A 447 -29.73 -24.39 14.41
N ASN A 448 -29.12 -24.92 15.47
CA ASN A 448 -29.10 -26.36 15.75
C ASN A 448 -29.63 -26.59 17.17
N PRO A 449 -30.79 -27.25 17.34
CA PRO A 449 -31.66 -27.87 16.31
C PRO A 449 -32.32 -26.88 15.32
N PRO A 450 -32.55 -27.26 14.03
CA PRO A 450 -33.02 -26.37 12.93
C PRO A 450 -34.35 -25.64 13.11
N GLU A 451 -35.13 -25.96 14.13
CA GLU A 451 -36.46 -25.39 14.39
C GLU A 451 -36.55 -24.66 15.74
N ASN A 452 -35.44 -24.61 16.50
CA ASN A 452 -35.48 -24.12 17.87
C ASN A 452 -35.46 -22.59 17.98
N ILE A 453 -34.98 -21.88 16.96
CA ILE A 453 -35.02 -20.40 16.97
C ILE A 453 -36.32 -19.91 16.35
N GLN A 454 -37.24 -19.48 17.22
CA GLN A 454 -38.29 -18.54 16.85
C GLN A 454 -37.75 -17.12 17.00
N SER A 455 -36.90 -16.66 16.07
CA SER A 455 -36.38 -15.30 16.10
C SER A 455 -37.49 -14.30 15.76
N LYS A 456 -37.75 -13.35 16.66
CA LYS A 456 -38.58 -12.17 16.38
C LYS A 456 -37.69 -10.94 16.27
N ASN A 457 -38.13 -9.96 15.49
CA ASN A 457 -37.45 -8.66 15.36
C ASN A 457 -35.97 -8.78 14.96
N LEU A 458 -35.64 -9.69 14.02
CA LEU A 458 -34.28 -9.82 13.51
C LEU A 458 -33.89 -8.53 12.77
N GLU A 459 -33.00 -7.77 13.38
CA GLU A 459 -32.36 -6.61 12.80
C GLU A 459 -30.88 -6.89 12.54
N ARG A 460 -30.40 -6.37 11.41
CA ARG A 460 -28.99 -6.35 11.06
C ARG A 460 -28.56 -4.93 10.71
N LYS A 461 -27.68 -4.36 11.52
CA LYS A 461 -27.03 -3.06 11.27
C LYS A 461 -25.53 -3.28 11.12
N GLN A 462 -25.05 -3.43 9.88
CA GLN A 462 -23.67 -3.81 9.55
C GLN A 462 -23.20 -5.11 10.25
N ASN A 463 -22.46 -4.93 11.36
CA ASN A 463 -21.82 -5.97 12.15
C ASN A 463 -22.68 -6.39 13.34
N VAL A 464 -23.72 -5.63 13.66
CA VAL A 464 -24.61 -5.90 14.77
C VAL A 464 -25.80 -6.72 14.27
N PHE A 465 -25.92 -7.94 14.78
CA PHE A 465 -27.14 -8.73 14.70
C PHE A 465 -27.86 -8.64 16.02
N SER A 466 -29.15 -8.34 15.99
CA SER A 466 -29.99 -8.30 17.18
C SER A 466 -31.33 -8.94 16.92
N PHE A 467 -31.78 -9.82 17.81
CA PHE A 467 -33.09 -10.45 17.72
C PHE A 467 -33.56 -10.98 19.07
N ASP A 468 -34.87 -11.06 19.23
CA ASP A 468 -35.49 -11.71 20.37
C ASP A 468 -35.59 -13.21 20.09
N TYR A 469 -35.29 -14.03 21.10
CA TYR A 469 -35.36 -15.48 20.99
C TYR A 469 -36.00 -16.12 22.22
N GLU A 470 -36.55 -17.31 21.99
CA GLU A 470 -36.96 -18.26 23.01
C GLU A 470 -36.60 -19.65 22.49
N VAL A 471 -35.75 -20.36 23.23
CA VAL A 471 -35.27 -21.69 22.85
C VAL A 471 -35.57 -22.70 23.96
N PRO A 472 -36.09 -23.90 23.62
CA PRO A 472 -36.47 -24.90 24.62
C PRO A 472 -35.27 -25.61 25.27
N SER A 473 -34.11 -25.58 24.60
CA SER A 473 -32.86 -26.18 25.04
C SER A 473 -31.68 -25.39 24.49
N ALA A 474 -30.47 -25.73 24.94
CA ALA A 474 -29.24 -25.14 24.41
C ALA A 474 -29.20 -25.26 22.88
N THR A 475 -29.21 -24.12 22.21
CA THR A 475 -29.34 -24.03 20.75
C THR A 475 -28.14 -23.27 20.21
N LYS A 476 -27.45 -23.88 19.23
CA LYS A 476 -26.36 -23.21 18.51
C LYS A 476 -26.97 -22.27 17.46
N VAL A 477 -26.39 -21.10 17.32
CA VAL A 477 -26.76 -20.10 16.32
C VAL A 477 -25.53 -19.77 15.50
N ILE A 478 -25.61 -20.01 14.19
CA ILE A 478 -24.54 -19.69 13.24
C ILE A 478 -24.93 -18.44 12.48
N PHE A 479 -24.06 -17.44 12.57
CA PHE A 479 -24.18 -16.19 11.85
C PHE A 479 -23.53 -16.29 10.47
N PRO A 480 -24.05 -15.57 9.45
CA PRO A 480 -23.45 -15.50 8.12
C PRO A 480 -22.27 -14.52 8.14
N ILE A 481 -21.34 -14.74 9.08
CA ILE A 481 -20.24 -13.85 9.41
C ILE A 481 -18.96 -14.65 9.56
N LEU A 482 -17.94 -14.27 8.80
CA LEU A 482 -16.64 -14.93 8.82
C LEU A 482 -16.02 -14.82 10.21
N PHE A 483 -15.51 -15.94 10.70
CA PHE A 483 -14.97 -16.05 12.04
C PHE A 483 -13.58 -15.42 12.13
N TYR A 484 -13.49 -14.36 12.95
CA TYR A 484 -12.25 -13.71 13.34
C TYR A 484 -12.26 -13.44 14.84
N LYS A 485 -11.09 -13.37 15.48
CA LYS A 485 -11.02 -12.99 16.89
C LYS A 485 -11.56 -11.56 17.09
N GLY A 486 -12.41 -11.36 18.10
CA GLY A 486 -12.94 -10.05 18.47
C GLY A 486 -14.46 -9.89 18.39
N TYR A 487 -15.18 -10.90 17.87
CA TYR A 487 -16.64 -10.94 17.99
C TYR A 487 -17.09 -11.22 19.42
N GLN A 488 -18.22 -10.64 19.79
CA GLN A 488 -18.87 -10.79 21.09
C GLN A 488 -20.36 -11.02 20.92
N ALA A 489 -20.95 -11.63 21.93
CA ALA A 489 -22.39 -11.79 22.04
C ALA A 489 -22.85 -11.54 23.47
N LYS A 490 -24.00 -10.88 23.61
CA LYS A 490 -24.63 -10.59 24.90
C LYS A 490 -26.12 -10.93 24.80
N VAL A 491 -26.67 -11.46 25.89
CA VAL A 491 -28.11 -11.64 26.07
C VAL A 491 -28.60 -10.71 27.15
N GLU A 492 -29.70 -10.01 26.87
CA GLU A 492 -30.48 -9.29 27.87
C GLU A 492 -31.76 -10.09 28.16
N GLY A 493 -32.03 -10.36 29.44
CA GLY A 493 -33.13 -11.22 29.88
C GLY A 493 -32.68 -12.38 30.77
N GLU A 494 -33.47 -13.44 30.81
CA GLU A 494 -33.25 -14.63 31.65
C GLU A 494 -32.35 -15.68 30.99
N GLY A 495 -32.12 -15.54 29.67
CA GLY A 495 -31.28 -16.44 28.90
C GLY A 495 -29.78 -16.24 29.11
N THR A 496 -28.99 -17.16 28.55
CA THR A 496 -27.52 -17.09 28.57
C THR A 496 -26.95 -17.26 27.16
N VAL A 497 -25.71 -16.82 26.96
CA VAL A 497 -24.97 -16.99 25.70
C VAL A 497 -23.52 -17.36 25.96
N SER A 498 -22.99 -18.27 25.15
CA SER A 498 -21.57 -18.63 25.16
C SER A 498 -20.70 -17.51 24.56
N THR A 499 -19.39 -17.63 24.72
CA THR A 499 -18.45 -16.89 23.87
C THR A 499 -18.59 -17.31 22.40
N VAL A 500 -18.24 -16.41 21.48
CA VAL A 500 -18.23 -16.70 20.04
C VAL A 500 -17.12 -17.69 19.71
N HIS A 501 -17.44 -18.71 18.91
CA HIS A 501 -16.51 -19.74 18.45
C HIS A 501 -16.72 -20.04 16.97
N ASP A 502 -15.82 -20.84 16.40
CA ASP A 502 -15.95 -21.35 15.04
C ASP A 502 -17.07 -22.41 14.98
N ALA A 503 -17.95 -22.33 13.98
CA ALA A 503 -19.09 -23.23 13.84
C ALA A 503 -18.71 -24.70 13.54
N GLY A 504 -17.52 -24.97 12.97
CA GLY A 504 -17.03 -26.31 12.69
C GLY A 504 -17.93 -27.12 11.73
N ILE A 505 -18.82 -27.94 12.30
CA ILE A 505 -19.75 -28.80 11.55
C ILE A 505 -21.17 -28.55 12.05
N PHE A 506 -22.10 -28.38 11.12
CA PHE A 506 -23.52 -28.18 11.36
C PHE A 506 -24.35 -29.07 10.44
N ASP A 507 -25.24 -29.88 11.00
CA ASP A 507 -26.16 -30.76 10.26
C ASP A 507 -25.47 -31.62 9.17
N GLY A 508 -24.30 -32.19 9.50
CA GLY A 508 -23.47 -32.95 8.57
C GLY A 508 -22.72 -32.11 7.51
N GLY A 509 -23.00 -30.81 7.40
CA GLY A 509 -22.29 -29.85 6.56
C GLY A 509 -21.11 -29.18 7.27
N LYS A 510 -20.07 -28.83 6.51
CA LYS A 510 -18.92 -28.07 7.02
C LYS A 510 -19.27 -26.58 7.10
N MET A 511 -19.45 -26.05 8.31
CA MET A 511 -19.66 -24.62 8.57
C MET A 511 -18.42 -23.93 9.16
N HIS A 512 -17.29 -24.64 9.20
CA HIS A 512 -16.00 -24.09 9.60
C HIS A 512 -15.71 -22.77 8.87
N GLY A 513 -15.30 -21.76 9.63
CA GLY A 513 -15.06 -20.41 9.17
C GLY A 513 -16.21 -19.43 9.42
N PHE A 514 -17.36 -19.88 9.92
CA PHE A 514 -18.46 -19.02 10.37
C PHE A 514 -18.50 -18.87 11.89
N SER A 515 -19.06 -17.74 12.34
CA SER A 515 -19.20 -17.41 13.76
C SER A 515 -20.42 -18.11 14.37
N GLU A 516 -20.24 -18.81 15.49
CA GLU A 516 -21.27 -19.52 16.24
C GLU A 516 -21.34 -19.05 17.70
N VAL A 517 -22.55 -19.04 18.25
CA VAL A 517 -22.81 -18.94 19.70
C VAL A 517 -23.80 -20.01 20.13
N THR A 518 -23.78 -20.39 21.40
CA THR A 518 -24.82 -21.22 22.01
C THR A 518 -25.66 -20.38 22.95
N ILE A 519 -26.99 -20.39 22.77
CA ILE A 519 -27.96 -19.67 23.59
C ILE A 519 -28.88 -20.63 24.36
N THR A 520 -29.39 -20.20 25.52
CA THR A 520 -30.37 -20.94 26.33
C THR A 520 -31.44 -20.02 26.88
N GLY A 521 -32.67 -20.52 27.04
CA GLY A 521 -33.76 -19.77 27.66
C GLY A 521 -34.38 -18.74 26.72
N ARG A 522 -34.67 -17.53 27.23
CA ARG A 522 -35.30 -16.45 26.47
C ARG A 522 -34.62 -15.11 26.71
N GLY A 523 -34.53 -14.28 25.69
CA GLY A 523 -33.98 -12.94 25.81
C GLY A 523 -33.76 -12.25 24.48
N HIS A 524 -33.13 -11.08 24.55
CA HIS A 524 -32.67 -10.32 23.40
C HIS A 524 -31.19 -10.60 23.18
N LEU A 525 -30.82 -11.24 22.07
CA LEU A 525 -29.44 -11.49 21.70
C LEU A 525 -28.89 -10.30 20.90
N THR A 526 -27.68 -9.85 21.23
CA THR A 526 -26.90 -8.93 20.41
C THR A 526 -25.54 -9.55 20.11
N PHE A 527 -25.17 -9.64 18.83
CA PHE A 527 -23.87 -10.13 18.34
C PHE A 527 -23.18 -9.02 17.54
N TRP A 528 -21.91 -8.72 17.84
CA TRP A 528 -21.16 -7.66 17.15
C TRP A 528 -19.65 -7.89 17.19
N TYR A 529 -18.90 -7.12 16.38
CA TYR A 529 -17.44 -7.07 16.48
C TYR A 529 -17.02 -5.99 17.47
N GLU A 530 -16.52 -6.38 18.64
CA GLU A 530 -16.04 -5.42 19.65
C GLU A 530 -14.55 -5.08 19.49
N GLY A 531 -13.79 -6.00 18.89
CA GLY A 531 -12.35 -5.96 18.87
C GLY A 531 -11.72 -6.37 20.21
N THR A 532 -10.44 -6.70 20.17
CA THR A 532 -9.73 -7.29 21.31
C THR A 532 -9.06 -6.23 22.18
N VAL A 533 -8.62 -6.63 23.39
CA VAL A 533 -7.78 -5.77 24.24
C VAL A 533 -6.48 -5.40 23.53
N ILE A 534 -5.86 -6.33 22.80
CA ILE A 534 -4.65 -6.06 22.00
C ILE A 534 -4.94 -4.98 20.95
N GLN A 535 -6.05 -5.07 20.23
CA GLN A 535 -6.46 -4.07 19.25
C GLN A 535 -6.65 -2.68 19.89
N LYS A 536 -7.37 -2.59 21.00
CA LYS A 536 -7.62 -1.33 21.72
C LYS A 536 -6.32 -0.71 22.27
N CYS A 537 -5.49 -1.50 22.96
CA CYS A 537 -4.22 -1.02 23.53
C CYS A 537 -3.20 -0.64 22.44
N SER A 538 -3.09 -1.43 21.38
CA SER A 538 -2.16 -1.15 20.27
C SER A 538 -2.55 0.10 19.48
N PHE A 539 -3.85 0.36 19.30
CA PHE A 539 -4.36 1.60 18.75
C PHE A 539 -3.94 2.81 19.59
N LEU A 540 -4.21 2.78 20.91
CA LEU A 540 -3.82 3.86 21.82
C LEU A 540 -2.30 4.10 21.82
N LEU A 541 -1.51 3.02 21.86
CA LEU A 541 -0.05 3.10 21.82
C LEU A 541 0.45 3.80 20.55
N SER A 542 -0.04 3.40 19.39
CA SER A 542 0.32 4.02 18.11
C SER A 542 -0.10 5.48 18.03
N MET A 543 -1.34 5.79 18.44
CA MET A 543 -1.88 7.15 18.44
C MET A 543 -1.07 8.08 19.35
N ILE A 544 -0.81 7.68 20.60
CA ILE A 544 0.00 8.45 21.56
C ILE A 544 1.41 8.64 21.03
N SER A 545 2.01 7.60 20.43
CA SER A 545 3.36 7.68 19.86
C SER A 545 3.44 8.73 18.75
N TRP A 546 2.49 8.72 17.81
CA TRP A 546 2.40 9.73 16.75
C TRP A 546 2.18 11.14 17.30
N LEU A 547 1.32 11.29 18.31
CA LEU A 547 1.02 12.57 18.94
C LEU A 547 2.26 13.15 19.63
N LEU A 548 2.90 12.38 20.52
CA LEU A 548 4.09 12.80 21.25
C LEU A 548 5.24 13.15 20.28
N PHE A 549 5.42 12.34 19.24
CA PHE A 549 6.42 12.61 18.22
C PHE A 549 6.14 13.91 17.45
N SER A 550 4.89 14.16 17.07
CA SER A 550 4.48 15.39 16.39
C SER A 550 4.71 16.62 17.27
N LEU A 551 4.35 16.55 18.55
CA LEU A 551 4.62 17.61 19.53
C LEU A 551 6.12 17.87 19.70
N TYR A 552 6.92 16.82 19.77
CA TYR A 552 8.39 16.93 19.82
C TYR A 552 8.95 17.64 18.59
N LEU A 553 8.50 17.29 17.38
CA LEU A 553 8.94 17.97 16.15
C LEU A 553 8.54 19.44 16.11
N LEU A 554 7.31 19.77 16.52
CA LEU A 554 6.85 21.16 16.59
C LEU A 554 7.68 21.98 17.58
N PHE A 555 7.95 21.43 18.77
CA PHE A 555 8.81 22.06 19.77
C PHE A 555 10.23 22.28 19.23
N LYS A 556 10.81 21.26 18.59
CA LYS A 556 12.15 21.35 17.99
C LYS A 556 12.23 22.44 16.92
N ILE A 557 11.26 22.51 16.00
CA ILE A 557 11.18 23.55 14.96
C ILE A 557 11.08 24.94 15.59
N ARG A 558 10.28 25.10 16.64
CA ARG A 558 10.14 26.38 17.36
C ARG A 558 11.45 26.82 18.00
N VAL A 559 12.16 25.91 18.67
CA VAL A 559 13.46 26.19 19.29
C VAL A 559 14.50 26.55 18.24
N GLU A 560 14.54 25.85 17.10
CA GLU A 560 15.46 26.17 16.00
C GLU A 560 15.16 27.55 15.39
N LYS A 561 13.89 27.91 15.19
CA LYS A 561 13.49 29.24 14.71
C LYS A 561 13.84 30.37 15.68
N ASN A 562 13.80 30.11 16.98
CA ASN A 562 14.18 31.12 17.99
C ASN A 562 15.71 31.29 18.10
N LYS A 563 16.50 30.37 17.53
CA LYS A 563 17.97 30.43 17.50
C LYS A 563 18.52 31.03 16.20
N SER A 564 17.70 31.10 15.15
CA SER A 564 18.02 31.70 13.83
C SER A 564 17.50 33.12 13.74
#